data_AF-G5SXB5-F1
#
_entry.id   AF-G5SXB5-F1
#
_cell.length_a   1.000
_cell.length_b   1.000
_cell.length_c   1.000
_cell.angle_alpha   90.00
_cell.angle_beta   90.00
_cell.angle_gamma   90.00
#
_symmetry.space_group_name_H-M   'P 1'
#
loop_
_entity.id
_entity.type
_entity.pdbx_description
1 polymer ?
#
loop_
_entity_poly.entity_id
_entity_poly.type
_entity_poly.pdbx_seq_one_letter_code
_entity_poly.pdbx_strand_id
1 'polypeptide(L)'
;DTMNKALMPALQSVWFIPHVIVYIFAYAMLGMASLTAFYGIYRYKKGQETSSIFAVIDQLIKVGYVFLTFGLLFGALWAKEAWGHYWTWDPKETWAFITWLGYLVYLHHKYNHNERKPLQSFVIVGIAFILLLVCWFGVNYLPTAQMSVHTYSG
;
A
#
# COMPACT_ATOMS: atom_id res chain seq x y z
N ASP A 1 -2.28 -28.94 -29.94
CA ASP A 1 -3.13 -27.82 -29.47
C ASP A 1 -2.60 -27.15 -28.20
N THR A 2 -1.37 -26.64 -28.25
CA THR A 2 -0.64 -26.04 -27.12
C THR A 2 -0.43 -24.53 -27.26
N MET A 3 -1.23 -23.86 -28.10
CA MET A 3 -1.03 -22.47 -28.50
C MET A 3 -2.26 -21.58 -28.24
N ASN A 4 -2.99 -21.82 -27.15
CA ASN A 4 -4.07 -20.95 -26.68
C ASN A 4 -4.18 -20.95 -25.15
N LYS A 5 -3.04 -20.83 -24.45
CA LYS A 5 -3.05 -20.11 -23.17
C LYS A 5 -3.20 -18.64 -23.54
N ALA A 6 -4.42 -18.23 -23.84
CA ALA A 6 -4.78 -16.83 -23.91
C ALA A 6 -4.30 -16.21 -22.59
N LEU A 7 -3.22 -15.43 -22.65
CA LEU A 7 -2.89 -14.48 -21.60
C LEU A 7 -4.20 -13.71 -21.36
N MET A 8 -4.75 -13.77 -20.15
CA MET A 8 -6.02 -13.11 -19.85
C MET A 8 -5.94 -11.66 -20.36
N PRO A 9 -7.02 -11.12 -20.97
CA PRO A 9 -7.00 -9.79 -21.64
C PRO A 9 -6.40 -8.67 -20.76
N ALA A 10 -6.51 -8.83 -19.44
CA ALA A 10 -5.96 -7.98 -18.42
C ALA A 10 -4.42 -7.80 -18.43
N LEU A 11 -3.65 -8.73 -19.03
CA LEU A 11 -2.18 -8.62 -19.13
C LEU A 11 -1.71 -7.88 -20.39
N GLN A 12 -2.61 -7.54 -21.32
CA GLN A 12 -2.29 -6.84 -22.57
C GLN A 12 -2.59 -5.33 -22.54
N SER A 13 -3.15 -4.82 -21.45
CA SER A 13 -3.45 -3.39 -21.30
C SER A 13 -2.20 -2.57 -21.05
N VAL A 14 -2.10 -1.43 -21.74
CA VAL A 14 -0.98 -0.46 -21.59
C VAL A 14 -0.91 0.08 -20.16
N TRP A 15 -2.03 0.09 -19.44
CA TRP A 15 -2.13 0.59 -18.07
C TRP A 15 -1.63 -0.40 -17.00
N PHE A 16 -1.43 -1.68 -17.33
CA PHE A 16 -0.92 -2.68 -16.38
C PHE A 16 0.51 -2.36 -15.92
N ILE A 17 1.41 -2.03 -16.85
CA ILE A 17 2.83 -1.80 -16.56
C ILE A 17 3.04 -0.56 -15.67
N PRO A 18 2.47 0.63 -16.00
CA PRO A 18 2.59 1.80 -15.13
C PRO A 18 1.96 1.59 -13.76
N HIS A 19 0.82 0.90 -13.67
CA HIS A 19 0.16 0.58 -12.41
C HIS A 19 1.09 -0.22 -11.48
N VAL A 20 1.67 -1.32 -11.98
CA VAL A 20 2.53 -2.20 -11.18
C VAL A 20 3.80 -1.48 -10.74
N ILE A 21 4.45 -0.73 -11.62
CA ILE A 21 5.70 -0.01 -11.29
C ILE A 21 5.45 1.01 -10.17
N VAL A 22 4.37 1.78 -10.27
CA VAL A 22 4.01 2.80 -9.28
C VAL A 22 3.71 2.17 -7.92
N TYR A 23 3.02 1.02 -7.90
CA TYR A 23 2.75 0.28 -6.67
C TYR A 23 4.02 -0.28 -6.02
N ILE A 24 4.91 -0.89 -6.80
CA ILE A 24 6.18 -1.43 -6.28
C ILE A 24 7.01 -0.31 -5.67
N PHE A 25 7.08 0.84 -6.33
CA PHE A 25 7.80 2.00 -5.82
C PHE A 25 7.18 2.53 -4.52
N ALA A 26 5.86 2.68 -4.47
CA ALA A 26 5.14 3.10 -3.27
C ALA A 26 5.41 2.14 -2.10
N TYR A 27 5.28 0.83 -2.32
CA TYR A 27 5.49 -0.19 -1.29
C TYR A 27 6.93 -0.22 -0.80
N ALA A 28 7.92 -0.01 -1.67
CA ALA A 28 9.31 0.09 -1.25
C ALA A 28 9.53 1.28 -0.31
N MET A 29 8.99 2.46 -0.65
CA MET A 29 9.12 3.66 0.20
C MET A 29 8.40 3.50 1.55
N LEU A 30 7.18 2.96 1.53
CA LEU A 30 6.38 2.72 2.73
C LEU A 30 7.02 1.63 3.61
N GLY A 31 7.59 0.59 3.00
CA GLY A 31 8.34 -0.45 3.71
C GLY A 31 9.60 0.11 4.38
N MET A 32 10.36 0.98 3.69
CA MET A 32 11.49 1.69 4.30
C MET A 32 11.04 2.57 5.47
N ALA A 33 9.93 3.30 5.33
CA ALA A 33 9.38 4.12 6.42
C ALA A 33 9.06 3.27 7.65
N SER A 34 8.51 2.08 7.46
CA SER A 34 8.17 1.15 8.54
C SER A 34 9.41 0.58 9.24
N LEU A 35 10.44 0.19 8.49
CA LEU A 35 11.73 -0.22 9.08
C LEU A 35 12.34 0.90 9.93
N THR A 36 12.30 2.12 9.40
CA THR A 36 12.80 3.30 10.11
C THR A 36 11.96 3.62 11.36
N ALA A 37 10.64 3.36 11.32
CA ALA A 37 9.75 3.50 12.47
C ALA A 37 10.04 2.47 13.57
N PHE A 38 10.32 1.22 13.23
CA PHE A 38 10.75 0.21 14.21
C PHE A 38 12.07 0.60 14.88
N TYR A 39 13.02 1.11 14.09
CA TYR A 39 14.27 1.67 14.63
C TYR A 39 14.00 2.91 15.52
N GLY A 40 13.06 3.77 15.13
CA GLY A 40 12.60 4.91 15.92
C GLY A 40 12.04 4.52 17.29
N ILE A 41 11.23 3.45 17.37
CA ILE A 41 10.73 2.90 18.64
C ILE A 41 11.88 2.42 19.52
N TYR A 42 12.86 1.73 18.95
CA TYR A 42 14.04 1.26 19.68
C TYR A 42 14.85 2.43 20.27
N ARG A 43 15.12 3.46 19.46
CA ARG A 43 15.83 4.69 19.88
C ARG A 43 15.05 5.45 20.95
N TYR A 44 13.73 5.57 20.79
CA TYR A 44 12.85 6.21 21.77
C TYR A 44 12.90 5.51 23.13
N LYS A 45 12.86 4.17 23.16
CA LYS A 45 13.00 3.39 24.40
C LYS A 45 14.35 3.59 25.09
N LYS A 46 15.41 3.90 24.33
CA LYS A 46 16.73 4.24 24.86
C LYS A 46 16.86 5.71 25.31
N GLY A 47 15.79 6.50 25.23
CA GLY A 47 15.82 7.93 25.57
C GLY A 47 16.67 8.77 24.59
N GLN A 48 16.93 8.25 23.39
CA GLN A 48 17.73 8.94 22.38
C GLN A 48 16.85 9.87 21.55
N GLU A 49 17.48 10.90 20.99
CA GLU A 49 16.80 11.85 20.11
C GLU A 49 16.20 11.14 18.88
N THR A 50 14.96 11.46 18.54
CA THR A 50 14.18 10.82 17.47
C THR A 50 13.64 11.79 16.42
N SER A 51 13.96 13.09 16.50
CA SER A 51 13.42 14.11 15.57
C SER A 51 13.92 13.86 14.14
N SER A 52 15.21 13.56 13.95
CA SER A 52 15.77 13.19 12.64
C SER A 52 15.12 11.95 12.02
N ILE A 53 14.86 10.91 12.82
CA ILE A 53 14.18 9.68 12.37
C ILE A 53 12.74 9.98 11.95
N PHE A 54 12.04 10.82 12.73
CA PHE A 54 10.68 11.25 12.42
C PHE A 54 10.61 12.04 11.10
N ALA A 55 11.56 12.94 10.85
CA ALA A 55 11.63 13.70 9.60
C ALA A 55 11.80 12.79 8.37
N VAL A 56 12.68 11.78 8.47
CA VAL A 56 12.89 10.79 7.40
C VAL A 56 11.62 9.98 7.14
N ILE A 57 10.97 9.46 8.19
CA ILE A 57 9.72 8.69 8.06
C ILE A 57 8.63 9.52 7.38
N ASP A 58 8.49 10.78 7.77
CA ASP A 58 7.50 11.67 7.18
C ASP A 58 7.73 11.90 5.67
N GLN A 59 8.98 12.15 5.28
CA GLN A 59 9.32 12.33 3.87
C GLN A 59 9.02 11.06 3.07
N LEU A 60 9.42 9.89 3.58
CA LEU A 60 9.15 8.60 2.94
C LEU A 60 7.66 8.33 2.80
N ILE A 61 6.85 8.62 3.85
CA ILE A 61 5.40 8.39 3.81
C ILE A 61 4.71 9.36 2.87
N LYS A 62 5.08 10.65 2.86
CA LYS A 62 4.50 11.63 1.93
C LYS A 62 4.72 11.23 0.48
N VAL A 63 5.95 10.86 0.14
CA VAL A 63 6.27 10.42 -1.23
C VAL A 63 5.56 9.10 -1.51
N GLY A 64 5.69 8.09 -0.64
CA GLY A 64 5.04 6.80 -0.80
C GLY A 64 3.52 6.89 -0.94
N TYR A 65 2.87 7.78 -0.19
CA TYR A 65 1.42 8.00 -0.24
C TYR A 65 0.94 8.63 -1.55
N VAL A 66 1.72 9.57 -2.11
CA VAL A 66 1.43 10.15 -3.43
C VAL A 66 1.50 9.05 -4.50
N PHE A 67 2.56 8.24 -4.51
CA PHE A 67 2.68 7.12 -5.43
C PHE A 67 1.60 6.06 -5.19
N LEU A 68 1.25 5.77 -3.94
CA LEU A 68 0.16 4.86 -3.61
C LEU A 68 -1.17 5.36 -4.20
N THR A 69 -1.45 6.66 -4.10
CA THR A 69 -2.64 7.28 -4.68
C THR A 69 -2.67 7.16 -6.19
N PHE A 70 -1.55 7.42 -6.88
CA PHE A 70 -1.44 7.17 -8.33
C PHE A 70 -1.61 5.69 -8.66
N GLY A 71 -1.09 4.78 -7.83
CA GLY A 71 -1.29 3.34 -7.96
C GLY A 71 -2.77 2.97 -7.95
N LEU A 72 -3.54 3.48 -6.99
CA LEU A 72 -5.00 3.29 -6.93
C LEU A 72 -5.69 3.82 -8.19
N LEU A 73 -5.33 5.02 -8.66
CA LEU A 73 -5.92 5.62 -9.86
C LEU A 73 -5.61 4.81 -11.13
N PHE A 74 -4.35 4.42 -11.34
CA PHE A 74 -3.97 3.56 -12.46
C PHE A 74 -4.59 2.17 -12.34
N GLY A 75 -4.80 1.68 -11.12
CA GLY A 75 -5.52 0.44 -10.86
C GLY A 75 -6.97 0.51 -11.30
N ALA A 76 -7.68 1.59 -11.00
CA ALA A 76 -9.05 1.80 -11.44
C ALA A 76 -9.17 1.93 -12.97
N LEU A 77 -8.21 2.61 -13.62
CA LEU A 77 -8.14 2.70 -15.08
C LEU A 77 -7.91 1.33 -15.73
N TRP A 78 -6.97 0.56 -15.19
CA TRP A 78 -6.71 -0.81 -15.61
C TRP A 78 -7.92 -1.72 -15.39
N ALA A 79 -8.61 -1.60 -14.25
CA ALA A 79 -9.81 -2.39 -13.95
C ALA A 79 -10.92 -2.14 -14.97
N LYS A 80 -11.12 -0.89 -15.40
CA LYS A 80 -12.06 -0.57 -16.48
C LYS A 80 -11.71 -1.26 -17.78
N GLU A 81 -10.43 -1.31 -18.14
CA GLU A 81 -10.00 -1.92 -19.40
C GLU A 81 -10.04 -3.46 -19.34
N ALA A 82 -9.81 -4.04 -18.15
CA ALA A 82 -9.84 -5.48 -17.93
C ALA A 82 -11.25 -6.06 -17.75
N TRP A 83 -12.14 -5.37 -17.04
CA TRP A 83 -13.45 -5.88 -16.60
C TRP A 83 -14.64 -5.00 -17.00
N GLY A 84 -14.40 -3.84 -17.61
CA GLY A 84 -15.46 -2.88 -18.01
C GLY A 84 -15.91 -1.91 -16.90
N HIS A 85 -15.49 -2.13 -15.65
CA HIS A 85 -15.86 -1.31 -14.49
C HIS A 85 -14.61 -0.74 -13.78
N TYR A 86 -14.69 0.50 -13.29
CA TYR A 86 -13.56 1.15 -12.61
C TYR A 86 -13.24 0.58 -11.22
N TRP A 87 -14.24 0.00 -10.56
CA TRP A 87 -14.13 -0.51 -9.20
C TRP A 87 -15.23 -1.55 -8.97
N THR A 88 -14.87 -2.68 -8.41
CA THR A 88 -15.76 -3.84 -8.23
C THR A 88 -15.87 -4.25 -6.76
N TRP A 89 -15.24 -3.50 -5.84
CA TRP A 89 -15.19 -3.85 -4.41
C TRP A 89 -14.61 -5.24 -4.16
N ASP A 90 -13.72 -5.66 -5.05
CA ASP A 90 -13.00 -6.90 -4.90
C ASP A 90 -12.18 -6.86 -3.60
N PRO A 91 -11.91 -7.99 -2.92
CA PRO A 91 -11.04 -8.00 -1.77
C PRO A 91 -9.72 -7.26 -2.01
N LYS A 92 -9.08 -7.41 -3.19
CA LYS A 92 -7.80 -6.72 -3.46
C LYS A 92 -7.96 -5.21 -3.53
N GLU A 93 -9.00 -4.72 -4.22
CA GLU A 93 -9.31 -3.29 -4.32
C GLU A 93 -9.66 -2.70 -2.96
N THR A 94 -10.49 -3.40 -2.18
CA THR A 94 -10.92 -2.97 -0.85
C THR A 94 -9.75 -2.87 0.12
N TRP A 95 -8.85 -3.86 0.13
CA TRP A 95 -7.67 -3.84 0.99
C TRP A 95 -6.64 -2.78 0.57
N ALA A 96 -6.52 -2.50 -0.73
CA ALA A 96 -5.70 -1.39 -1.22
C ALA A 96 -6.25 -0.04 -0.71
N PHE A 97 -7.58 0.14 -0.73
CA PHE A 97 -8.22 1.33 -0.18
C PHE A 97 -8.07 1.44 1.35
N ILE A 98 -8.21 0.34 2.09
CA ILE A 98 -7.97 0.31 3.55
C ILE A 98 -6.53 0.70 3.87
N THR A 99 -5.56 0.19 3.10
CA THR A 99 -4.15 0.54 3.28
C THR A 99 -3.91 2.03 3.04
N TRP A 100 -4.49 2.56 1.96
CA TRP A 100 -4.46 4.00 1.66
C TRP A 100 -5.06 4.84 2.81
N LEU A 101 -6.20 4.42 3.38
CA LEU A 101 -6.78 5.06 4.56
C LEU A 101 -5.87 4.99 5.79
N GLY A 102 -5.19 3.86 6.02
CA GLY A 102 -4.24 3.72 7.13
C GLY A 102 -3.10 4.75 7.09
N TYR A 103 -2.54 5.01 5.92
CA TYR A 103 -1.53 6.06 5.74
C TYR A 103 -2.12 7.48 5.77
N LEU A 104 -3.36 7.67 5.34
CA LEU A 104 -4.08 8.94 5.51
C LEU A 104 -4.27 9.29 7.00
N VAL A 105 -4.59 8.31 7.85
CA VAL A 105 -4.70 8.50 9.30
C VAL A 105 -3.37 8.97 9.91
N TYR A 106 -2.24 8.43 9.45
CA TYR A 106 -0.92 8.92 9.85
C TYR A 106 -0.72 10.40 9.49
N LEU A 107 -1.01 10.77 8.23
CA LEU A 107 -0.86 12.15 7.76
C LEU A 107 -1.77 13.12 8.53
N HIS A 108 -3.01 12.70 8.81
CA HIS A 108 -3.95 13.49 9.60
C HIS A 108 -3.51 13.63 11.07
N HIS A 109 -3.01 12.54 11.67
CA HIS A 109 -2.44 12.59 13.01
C HIS A 109 -1.27 13.57 13.10
N LYS A 110 -0.37 13.55 12.10
CA LYS A 110 0.75 14.47 12.03
C LYS A 110 0.28 15.93 11.94
N TYR A 111 -0.70 16.20 11.07
CA TYR A 111 -1.24 17.55 10.91
C TYR A 111 -1.79 18.12 12.23
N ASN A 112 -2.45 17.29 13.04
CA ASN A 112 -3.06 17.72 14.30
C ASN A 112 -2.10 17.73 15.51
N HIS A 113 -1.14 16.81 15.58
CA HIS A 113 -0.33 16.59 16.78
C HIS A 113 1.17 16.91 16.63
N ASN A 114 1.62 17.25 15.42
CA ASN A 114 3.02 17.58 15.09
C ASN A 114 4.03 16.58 15.73
N GLU A 115 5.25 17.02 16.01
CA GLU A 115 6.32 16.19 16.62
C GLU A 115 6.12 15.91 18.12
N ARG A 116 4.98 16.29 18.72
CA ARG A 116 4.78 16.22 20.17
C ARG A 116 4.56 14.79 20.70
N LYS A 117 4.24 13.83 19.82
CA LYS A 117 3.95 12.44 20.20
C LYS A 117 4.64 11.43 19.26
N PRO A 118 5.99 11.35 19.29
CA PRO A 118 6.77 10.53 18.35
C PRO A 118 6.43 9.04 18.45
N LEU A 119 6.19 8.51 19.66
CA LEU A 119 5.82 7.11 19.86
C LEU A 119 4.48 6.76 19.21
N GLN A 120 3.47 7.63 19.31
CA GLN A 120 2.16 7.40 18.67
C GLN A 120 2.30 7.35 17.16
N SER A 121 3.10 8.25 16.60
CA SER A 121 3.38 8.28 15.16
C SER A 121 4.05 7.00 14.68
N PHE A 122 5.06 6.48 15.40
CA PHE A 122 5.70 5.21 15.02
C PHE A 122 4.74 4.02 15.10
N VAL A 123 3.87 3.98 16.10
CA VAL A 123 2.85 2.93 16.22
C VAL A 123 1.85 2.98 15.06
N ILE A 124 1.37 4.17 14.69
CA ILE A 124 0.44 4.33 13.56
C ILE A 124 1.08 3.85 12.25
N VAL A 125 2.35 4.20 12.00
CA VAL A 125 3.09 3.71 10.82
C VAL A 125 3.25 2.18 10.84
N GLY A 126 3.50 1.60 12.02
CA GLY A 126 3.56 0.15 12.18
C GLY A 126 2.23 -0.54 11.86
N ILE A 127 1.11 0.03 12.32
CA ILE A 127 -0.24 -0.49 11.99
C ILE A 127 -0.54 -0.35 10.50
N ALA A 128 -0.24 0.81 9.90
CA ALA A 128 -0.42 1.03 8.46
C ALA A 128 0.40 0.04 7.61
N PHE A 129 1.60 -0.33 8.08
CA PHE A 129 2.41 -1.36 7.44
C PHE A 129 1.81 -2.76 7.52
N ILE A 130 1.22 -3.12 8.67
CA ILE A 130 0.51 -4.40 8.80
C ILE A 130 -0.65 -4.45 7.80
N LEU A 131 -1.41 -3.36 7.63
CA LEU A 131 -2.46 -3.29 6.61
C LEU A 131 -1.89 -3.49 5.20
N LEU A 132 -0.75 -2.87 4.89
CA LEU A 132 -0.06 -3.05 3.61
C LEU A 132 0.37 -4.51 3.39
N LEU A 133 0.91 -5.18 4.41
CA LEU A 133 1.28 -6.60 4.34
C LEU A 133 0.05 -7.50 4.14
N VAL A 134 -1.07 -7.18 4.79
CA VAL A 134 -2.33 -7.90 4.57
C VAL A 134 -2.84 -7.67 3.16
N CYS A 135 -2.73 -6.45 2.62
CA CYS A 135 -3.10 -6.16 1.23
C CYS A 135 -2.25 -6.95 0.23
N TRP A 136 -0.94 -7.07 0.47
CA TRP A 136 -0.02 -7.74 -0.45
C TRP A 136 -0.08 -9.28 -0.33
N PHE A 137 0.06 -9.80 0.89
CA PHE A 137 0.08 -11.24 1.15
C PHE A 137 -1.30 -11.77 1.55
N GLY A 138 -1.93 -11.13 2.54
CA GLY A 138 -3.13 -11.62 3.22
C GLY A 138 -4.34 -11.80 2.30
N VAL A 139 -4.54 -10.93 1.31
CA VAL A 139 -5.68 -11.06 0.39
C VAL A 139 -5.63 -12.37 -0.38
N ASN A 140 -4.45 -12.90 -0.71
CA ASN A 140 -4.35 -14.18 -1.43
C ASN A 140 -4.73 -15.40 -0.58
N TYR A 141 -4.82 -15.27 0.75
CA TYR A 141 -5.18 -16.35 1.68
C TYR A 141 -6.62 -16.26 2.20
N LEU A 142 -7.36 -15.20 1.88
CA LEU A 142 -8.75 -15.06 2.33
C LEU A 142 -9.68 -15.96 1.50
N PRO A 143 -10.66 -16.66 2.10
CA PRO A 143 -11.64 -17.47 1.37
C PRO A 143 -12.41 -16.66 0.32
N THR A 144 -12.64 -15.37 0.59
CA THR A 144 -13.29 -14.42 -0.32
C THR A 144 -12.47 -14.14 -1.58
N ALA A 145 -11.15 -14.38 -1.55
CA ALA A 145 -10.31 -14.26 -2.72
C ALA A 145 -10.53 -15.41 -3.71
N GLN A 146 -11.02 -16.58 -3.30
CA GLN A 146 -11.39 -17.65 -4.24
C GLN A 146 -12.55 -17.26 -5.17
N MET A 147 -13.35 -16.25 -4.78
CA MET A 147 -14.44 -15.67 -5.58
C MET A 147 -14.03 -14.38 -6.32
N SER A 148 -12.75 -13.98 -6.21
CA SER A 148 -12.22 -12.75 -6.82
C SER A 148 -11.97 -12.94 -8.31
N VAL A 149 -12.22 -11.90 -9.11
CA VAL A 149 -11.82 -11.88 -10.53
C VAL A 149 -10.29 -11.91 -10.71
N HIS A 150 -9.52 -11.78 -9.63
CA HIS A 150 -8.06 -11.78 -9.61
C HIS A 150 -7.42 -13.06 -9.07
N THR A 151 -8.17 -14.15 -8.93
CA THR A 151 -7.60 -15.49 -8.76
C THR A 151 -7.38 -16.16 -10.11
N TYR A 152 -6.11 -16.33 -10.47
CA TYR A 152 -5.66 -17.08 -11.65
C TYR A 152 -5.35 -18.53 -11.28
N SER A 153 -6.08 -19.10 -10.31
CA SER A 153 -5.98 -20.50 -9.94
C SER A 153 -6.99 -21.29 -10.75
N GLY A 154 -6.49 -22.07 -11.71
CA GLY A 154 -7.17 -23.29 -12.13
C GLY A 154 -7.11 -24.35 -11.04
#